data_AF-A0A8T2IUD5-F1
#
_entry.id   AF-A0A8T2IUD5-F1
#
_cell.length_a   1.000
_cell.length_b   1.000
_cell.length_c   1.000
_cell.angle_alpha   90.00
_cell.angle_beta   90.00
_cell.angle_gamma   90.00
#
_symmetry.space_group_name_H-M   'P 1'
#
loop_
_entity.id
_entity.type
_entity.pdbx_description
1 polymer ?
#
loop_
_entity_poly.entity_id
_entity_poly.type
_entity_poly.pdbx_seq_one_letter_code
_entity_poly.pdbx_strand_id
1 'polypeptide(L)' 'MFYPNLPLLVAVILLLHCFTCCQGGCYFQARAPCRFSGRRFALGESWLGNNCQLCTCLHPVGVGCCEM' A
#
# COMPACT_ATOMS: atom_id res chain seq x y z
N MET A 1 8.54 11.08 -36.61
CA MET A 1 7.27 10.33 -36.43
C MET A 1 6.89 10.45 -34.96
N PHE A 2 6.19 11.53 -34.58
CA PHE A 2 5.65 11.72 -33.24
C PHE A 2 4.34 10.94 -33.15
N TYR A 3 4.29 9.90 -32.33
CA TYR A 3 3.06 9.11 -32.14
C TYR A 3 2.03 9.97 -31.39
N PRO A 4 0.93 10.42 -32.01
CA PRO A 4 -0.02 11.37 -31.41
C PRO A 4 -0.83 10.78 -30.25
N ASN A 5 -0.75 9.46 -30.04
CA ASN A 5 -1.48 8.73 -29.00
C ASN A 5 -0.68 8.49 -27.71
N LEU A 6 0.59 8.91 -27.64
CA LEU A 6 1.44 8.75 -26.46
C LEU A 6 0.83 9.33 -25.16
N PRO A 7 0.22 10.54 -25.14
CA PRO A 7 -0.34 11.09 -23.90
C PRO A 7 -1.60 10.35 -23.44
N LEU A 8 -2.41 9.83 -24.37
CA LEU A 8 -3.58 9.00 -24.07
C LEU A 8 -3.18 7.68 -23.45
N LEU A 9 -2.11 7.04 -23.97
CA LEU A 9 -1.60 5.79 -23.43
C LEU A 9 -1.07 5.96 -22.00
N VAL A 10 -0.34 7.05 -21.74
CA VAL A 10 0.16 7.39 -20.40
C VAL A 10 -0.99 7.66 -19.42
N ALA A 11 -2.03 8.38 -19.85
CA ALA A 11 -3.21 8.63 -19.03
C ALA A 11 -3.95 7.34 -18.67
N VAL A 12 -4.13 6.41 -19.63
CA VAL A 12 -4.75 5.11 -19.40
C VAL A 12 -3.91 4.27 -18.42
N ILE A 13 -2.58 4.26 -18.57
CA ILE A 13 -1.70 3.53 -17.65
C ILE A 13 -1.78 4.09 -16.23
N LEU A 14 -1.82 5.41 -16.05
CA LEU A 14 -1.99 6.06 -14.74
C LEU A 14 -3.34 5.73 -14.10
N LEU A 15 -4.42 5.75 -14.89
CA LEU A 15 -5.76 5.38 -14.44
C LEU A 15 -5.83 3.91 -14.00
N LEU A 16 -5.21 3.01 -14.77
CA LEU A 16 -5.12 1.59 -14.43
C LEU A 16 -4.33 1.36 -13.13
N HIS A 17 -3.16 1.99 -12.97
CA HIS A 17 -2.36 1.87 -11.74
C HIS A 17 -3.06 2.44 -10.51
N CYS A 18 -3.84 3.52 -10.67
CA CYS A 18 -4.64 4.09 -9.59
C CYS A 18 -5.79 3.14 -9.17
N PHE A 19 -6.39 2.46 -10.14
CA PHE A 19 -7.47 1.49 -9.89
C PHE A 19 -7.01 0.23 -9.17
N THR A 20 -5.78 -0.24 -9.41
CA THR A 20 -5.23 -1.41 -8.72
C THR A 20 -4.93 -1.11 -7.25
N CYS A 21 -4.34 0.05 -6.96
CA CYS A 21 -4.00 0.49 -5.60
C CYS A 21 -5.22 0.60 -4.65
N CYS A 22 -6.41 0.87 -5.20
CA CYS A 22 -7.65 1.05 -4.43
C CYS A 22 -8.52 -0.22 -4.33
N GLN A 23 -8.20 -1.31 -5.05
CA GLN A 23 -8.96 -2.56 -4.99
C GLN A 23 -8.42 -3.55 -3.96
N GLY A 24 -7.27 -3.27 -3.36
CA GLY A 24 -6.74 -4.08 -2.27
C GLY A 24 -7.60 -3.97 -1.01
N GLY A 25 -7.88 -5.10 -0.37
CA GLY A 25 -8.54 -5.10 0.93
C GLY A 25 -7.63 -4.46 1.98
N CYS A 26 -8.14 -3.49 2.71
CA CYS A 26 -7.48 -2.98 3.91
C CYS A 26 -8.06 -3.66 5.15
N TYR A 27 -7.20 -4.19 6.01
CA TYR A 27 -7.61 -4.72 7.31
C TYR A 27 -6.82 -4.07 8.44
N PHE A 28 -7.47 -3.91 9.59
CA PHE A 28 -6.86 -3.33 10.78
C PHE A 28 -6.87 -4.33 11.93
N GLN A 29 -5.69 -4.54 12.52
CA GLN A 29 -5.50 -5.49 13.61
C GLN A 29 -5.06 -4.73 14.88
N ALA A 30 -6.05 -4.32 15.68
CA ALA A 30 -5.89 -3.47 16.87
C ALA A 30 -5.05 -4.08 18.02
N ARG A 31 -4.76 -5.38 17.99
CA ARG A 31 -3.93 -6.09 18.99
C ARG A 31 -2.61 -6.58 18.42
N ALA A 32 -2.31 -6.26 17.17
CA ALA A 32 -1.07 -6.66 16.55
C ALA A 32 0.08 -5.78 17.05
N PRO A 33 1.19 -6.35 17.56
CA PRO A 33 2.36 -5.56 17.87
C PRO A 33 2.94 -4.94 16.60
N CYS A 34 3.44 -3.70 16.67
CA CYS A 34 4.16 -3.05 15.56
C CYS A 34 5.57 -3.64 15.40
N ARG A 35 5.60 -4.93 15.03
CA ARG A 35 6.80 -5.73 14.82
C ARG A 35 6.63 -6.55 13.56
N PHE A 36 7.59 -6.43 12.67
CA PHE A 36 7.63 -7.22 11.44
C PHE A 36 9.07 -7.61 11.13
N SER A 37 9.28 -8.87 10.77
CA SER A 37 10.61 -9.44 10.48
C SER A 37 11.67 -9.15 11.56
N GLY A 38 11.27 -9.22 12.84
CA GLY A 38 12.14 -8.95 13.99
C GLY A 38 12.43 -7.46 14.26
N ARG A 39 12.04 -6.54 13.37
CA ARG A 39 12.16 -5.09 13.57
C ARG A 39 10.92 -4.52 14.24
N ARG A 40 11.11 -3.54 15.13
CA ARG A 40 10.02 -2.75 15.73
C ARG A 40 9.79 -1.51 14.88
N PHE A 41 8.54 -1.17 14.67
CA PHE A 41 8.10 0.03 13.96
C PHE A 41 7.43 0.98 14.95
N ALA A 42 7.71 2.29 14.81
CA ALA A 42 7.05 3.32 15.60
C ALA A 42 5.65 3.62 15.07
N LEU A 43 4.82 4.30 15.85
CA LEU A 43 3.53 4.78 15.37
C LEU A 43 3.72 5.70 14.15
N GLY A 44 2.96 5.46 13.09
CA GLY A 44 3.05 6.15 11.81
C GLY A 44 4.03 5.53 10.81
N GLU A 45 4.91 4.63 11.25
CA GLU A 45 5.84 3.94 10.35
C GLU A 45 5.12 2.88 9.52
N SER A 46 5.57 2.72 8.27
CA SER A 46 5.03 1.76 7.32
C SER A 46 6.11 0.81 6.77
N TRP A 47 5.69 -0.39 6.40
CA TRP A 47 6.55 -1.44 5.85
C TRP A 47 5.79 -2.31 4.86
N LEU A 48 6.53 -2.91 3.93
CA LEU A 48 6.01 -3.94 3.04
C LEU A 48 5.97 -5.29 3.75
N GLY A 49 4.79 -5.90 3.81
CA GLY A 49 4.57 -7.25 4.30
C GLY A 49 5.01 -8.32 3.30
N ASN A 50 4.85 -9.60 3.68
CA ASN A 50 5.22 -10.73 2.82
C ASN A 50 4.38 -10.84 1.53
N ASN A 51 3.15 -10.32 1.54
CA ASN A 51 2.21 -10.44 0.42
C ASN A 51 2.12 -9.14 -0.40
N CYS A 52 3.21 -8.36 -0.49
CA CYS A 52 3.22 -7.04 -1.14
C CYS A 52 2.18 -6.04 -0.58
N GLN A 53 1.70 -6.27 0.63
CA GLN A 53 0.77 -5.40 1.33
C GLN A 53 1.52 -4.30 2.08
N LEU A 54 1.01 -3.06 2.03
CA LEU A 54 1.52 -1.95 2.81
C LEU A 54 0.94 -1.99 4.21
N CYS A 55 1.78 -2.26 5.20
CA CYS A 55 1.39 -2.24 6.60
C CYS A 55 1.87 -0.96 7.27
N THR A 56 1.06 -0.39 8.15
CA THR A 56 1.37 0.81 8.94
C THR A 56 1.03 0.55 10.41
N CYS A 57 1.86 1.05 11.32
CA CYS A 57 1.56 1.03 12.76
C CYS A 57 0.66 2.22 13.12
N LEU A 58 -0.59 1.97 13.52
CA LEU A 58 -1.56 3.01 13.91
C LEU A 58 -1.90 2.98 15.40
N HIS A 59 -2.45 4.08 15.88
CA HIS A 59 -2.95 4.23 17.25
C HIS A 59 -4.27 3.45 17.43
N PRO A 60 -4.55 2.81 18.59
CA PRO A 60 -3.83 2.79 19.86
C PRO A 60 -2.87 1.59 20.05
N VAL A 61 -1.99 1.31 19.07
CA VAL A 61 -1.10 0.13 18.95
C VAL A 61 -1.79 -1.02 18.20
N GLY A 62 -2.04 -0.81 16.91
CA GLY A 62 -2.47 -1.83 15.97
C GLY A 62 -1.78 -1.70 14.61
N VAL A 63 -1.84 -2.74 13.80
CA VAL A 63 -1.27 -2.75 12.45
C VAL A 63 -2.40 -2.71 11.43
N GLY A 64 -2.40 -1.71 10.56
CA GLY A 64 -3.27 -1.67 9.39
C GLY A 64 -2.50 -2.09 8.15
N CYS A 65 -2.95 -3.11 7.42
CA CYS A 65 -2.33 -3.51 6.16
C CYS A 65 -3.34 -3.37 5.03
N CYS A 66 -2.88 -2.82 3.90
CA CYS A 66 -3.64 -2.72 2.67
C CYS A 66 -2.90 -3.49 1.58
N GLU A 67 -3.62 -4.34 0.84
CA GLU A 67 -3.09 -4.94 -0.38
C GLU A 67 -2.89 -3.85 -1.45
N MET A 68 -1.84 -3.97 -2.26
CA MET A 68 -1.52 -3.06 -3.36
C MET A 68 -1.89 -3.68 -4.71
#